data_AF-A0A9D5VYD8-F1
#
_entry.id   AF-A0A9D5VYD8-F1
#
_cell.length_a   1.000
_cell.length_b   1.000
_cell.length_c   1.000
_cell.angle_alpha   90.00
_cell.angle_beta   90.00
_cell.angle_gamma   90.00
#
_symmetry.space_group_name_H-M   'P 1'
#
loop_
_entity.id
_entity.type
_entity.pdbx_description
1 polymer ?
#
loop_
_entity_poly.entity_id
_entity_poly.type
_entity_poly.pdbx_seq_one_letter_code
_entity_poly.pdbx_strand_id
1 'polypeptide(L)'
;MSHTHDFRKNVKSAYENFIISQKIRFPFDEVLRIDLHCHDHNSSEPDELWGRILRLPETWLETEALTACLKNHGSDVITITNHNNALSCWDLIGRGHDILTGAEFTCTFPELEIKIHVLIYGFSYEQEQELIKRRKDIYRFLRYANDCGLPTVLPHPLYFDCKDIKRSHTMLEKCLLLFERFEVLNGQRDVWQNLMTLEWIRSCTPEMIDELGEKHGINPFDYCQNPYEKSFTGGSDDHLGTFAGTCGTFLHIPDLKNREGHQKLSELALDALKNKRTAPFGFTIDEEKLNIAILDYFTQAAKNLKDPGLLRLLLHRGSTTDKLFCFAISNILLEIQRHKFTTRFFDTFHNALLGKRPGIFVKHTVHKDYKDAVTKLDRLAVSKKDSPSAFIDEIRKAVPEVFEFIISLLIKRIKDNLNVNNVLSDIKNKSIEELIDMLEVPTQLRMHFNENGKTSYKHMTQLNVSKLFDSLTFPALTSLVIAGSYLGSTYAIYRNRNLLSSLSKNLNK
;
A
#
# COMPACT_ATOMS: atom_id res chain seq x y z
N MET A 1 25.04 -0.21 18.11
CA MET A 1 23.96 0.76 17.79
C MET A 1 24.45 1.93 16.92
N SER A 2 25.68 2.45 17.03
CA SER A 2 26.14 3.57 16.17
C SER A 2 26.32 3.20 14.69
N HIS A 3 26.94 2.06 14.36
CA HIS A 3 27.14 1.63 12.97
C HIS A 3 25.85 1.45 12.16
N THR A 4 24.75 1.03 12.80
CA THR A 4 23.45 0.83 12.15
C THR A 4 22.75 2.17 11.85
N HIS A 5 22.97 3.17 12.70
CA HIS A 5 22.45 4.53 12.50
C HIS A 5 23.17 5.24 11.35
N ASP A 6 24.50 5.07 11.28
CA ASP A 6 25.32 5.62 10.19
C ASP A 6 24.95 5.00 8.83
N PHE A 7 24.71 3.69 8.76
CA PHE A 7 24.28 3.02 7.52
C PHE A 7 22.95 3.57 6.99
N ARG A 8 21.89 3.64 7.83
CA ARG A 8 20.58 4.15 7.40
C ARG A 8 20.64 5.60 6.93
N LYS A 9 21.42 6.42 7.64
CA LYS A 9 21.64 7.82 7.26
C LYS A 9 22.35 7.93 5.91
N ASN A 10 23.39 7.14 5.68
CA ASN A 10 24.13 7.12 4.42
C ASN A 10 23.25 6.67 3.24
N VAL A 11 22.47 5.59 3.41
CA VAL A 11 21.51 5.11 2.40
C VAL A 11 20.51 6.21 2.04
N LYS A 12 19.94 6.87 3.06
CA LYS A 12 18.98 7.95 2.86
C LYS A 12 19.60 9.14 2.12
N SER A 13 20.75 9.62 2.56
CA SER A 13 21.43 10.74 1.92
C SER A 13 21.86 10.43 0.48
N ALA A 14 22.37 9.22 0.21
CA ALA A 14 22.72 8.81 -1.14
C ALA A 14 21.51 8.81 -2.08
N TYR A 15 20.38 8.30 -1.62
CA TYR A 15 19.15 8.25 -2.39
C TYR A 15 18.51 9.65 -2.58
N GLU A 16 18.51 10.48 -1.54
CA GLU A 16 18.04 11.88 -1.63
C GLU A 16 18.85 12.69 -2.65
N ASN A 17 20.19 12.54 -2.66
CA ASN A 17 21.05 13.17 -3.65
C ASN A 17 20.70 12.74 -5.08
N PHE A 18 20.39 11.45 -5.27
CA PHE A 18 19.90 10.97 -6.56
C PHE A 18 18.60 11.68 -6.96
N ILE A 19 17.59 11.73 -6.09
CA ILE A 19 16.30 12.39 -6.40
C ILE A 19 16.48 13.88 -6.70
N ILE A 20 17.36 14.57 -5.97
CA ILE A 20 17.71 15.97 -6.23
C ILE A 20 18.32 16.12 -7.64
N SER A 21 19.22 15.21 -8.04
CA SER A 21 19.79 15.22 -9.39
C SER A 21 18.72 15.04 -10.48
N GLN A 22 17.70 14.21 -10.23
CA GLN A 22 16.63 13.95 -11.19
C GLN A 22 15.69 15.15 -11.33
N LYS A 23 15.47 15.90 -10.26
CA LYS A 23 14.64 17.12 -10.26
C LYS A 23 15.17 18.22 -11.20
N ILE A 24 16.48 18.28 -11.40
CA ILE A 24 17.12 19.29 -12.28
C ILE A 24 17.54 18.72 -13.64
N ARG A 25 17.14 17.48 -13.96
CA ARG A 25 17.56 16.78 -15.19
C ARG A 25 17.04 17.45 -16.46
N PHE A 26 15.89 18.12 -16.38
CA PHE A 26 15.20 18.73 -17.51
C PHE A 26 14.80 20.19 -17.17
N PRO A 27 14.62 21.05 -18.19
CA PRO A 27 14.10 22.41 -17.97
C PRO A 27 12.71 22.36 -17.31
N PHE A 28 12.52 23.17 -16.26
CA PHE A 28 11.29 23.13 -15.45
C PHE A 28 10.03 23.50 -16.25
N ASP A 29 10.15 24.33 -17.28
CA ASP A 29 9.05 24.74 -18.14
C ASP A 29 8.81 23.81 -19.33
N GLU A 30 9.54 22.70 -19.40
CA GLU A 30 9.40 21.65 -20.40
C GLU A 30 9.05 20.29 -19.77
N VAL A 31 8.54 20.25 -18.54
CA VAL A 31 8.18 18.99 -17.87
C VAL A 31 6.72 18.91 -17.51
N LEU A 32 6.13 17.75 -17.77
CA LEU A 32 4.84 17.34 -17.19
C LEU A 32 5.08 16.44 -15.99
N ARG A 33 4.24 16.57 -14.97
CA ARG A 33 4.22 15.72 -13.77
C ARG A 33 3.13 14.67 -13.91
N ILE A 34 3.51 13.42 -13.67
CA ILE A 34 2.56 12.30 -13.64
C ILE A 34 2.94 11.36 -12.49
N ASP A 35 1.93 10.81 -11.82
CA ASP A 35 2.11 9.62 -11.00
C ASP A 35 1.85 8.41 -11.89
N LEU A 36 2.89 7.62 -12.15
CA LEU A 36 2.79 6.47 -13.04
C LEU A 36 2.20 5.24 -12.36
N HIS A 37 2.06 5.22 -11.04
CA HIS A 37 1.66 4.01 -10.32
C HIS A 37 0.71 4.37 -9.18
N CYS A 38 -0.59 4.16 -9.37
CA CYS A 38 -1.60 4.37 -8.33
C CYS A 38 -2.88 3.61 -8.65
N HIS A 39 -3.65 3.30 -7.60
CA HIS A 39 -4.74 2.33 -7.64
C HIS A 39 -6.01 2.88 -7.00
N ASP A 40 -7.16 2.50 -7.55
CA ASP A 40 -8.48 2.74 -6.98
C ASP A 40 -9.26 1.44 -6.75
N HIS A 41 -10.50 1.54 -6.28
CA HIS A 41 -11.36 0.39 -5.94
C HIS A 41 -11.54 -0.66 -7.05
N ASN A 42 -11.24 -0.34 -8.32
CA ASN A 42 -11.27 -1.32 -9.41
C ASN A 42 -10.02 -2.24 -9.41
N SER A 43 -9.02 -1.98 -8.56
CA SER A 43 -7.98 -2.92 -8.16
C SER A 43 -8.51 -3.87 -7.07
N SER A 44 -9.35 -4.83 -7.48
CA SER A 44 -10.21 -5.58 -6.55
C SER A 44 -9.76 -7.00 -6.24
N GLU A 45 -8.72 -7.52 -6.90
CA GLU A 45 -8.18 -8.86 -6.62
C GLU A 45 -6.97 -8.76 -5.66
N PRO A 46 -7.13 -9.09 -4.36
CA PRO A 46 -6.01 -9.01 -3.43
C PRO A 46 -4.97 -10.10 -3.70
N ASP A 47 -3.71 -9.68 -3.85
CA ASP A 47 -2.56 -10.58 -3.96
C ASP A 47 -2.30 -11.33 -2.63
N GLU A 48 -2.68 -10.74 -1.50
CA GLU A 48 -2.50 -11.33 -0.18
C GLU A 48 -3.54 -12.41 0.17
N LEU A 49 -3.04 -13.53 0.73
CA LEU A 49 -3.85 -14.70 1.05
C LEU A 49 -5.01 -14.39 2.01
N TRP A 50 -4.74 -13.58 3.04
CA TRP A 50 -5.73 -13.24 4.05
C TRP A 50 -6.81 -12.31 3.51
N GLY A 51 -6.47 -11.39 2.59
CA GLY A 51 -7.44 -10.55 1.87
C GLY A 51 -8.45 -11.41 1.10
N ARG A 52 -7.97 -12.44 0.38
CA ARG A 52 -8.84 -13.41 -0.32
C ARG A 52 -9.75 -14.21 0.61
N ILE A 53 -9.20 -14.69 1.74
CA ILE A 53 -9.97 -15.43 2.75
C ILE A 53 -11.10 -14.55 3.29
N LEU A 54 -10.76 -13.32 3.69
CA LEU A 54 -11.67 -12.36 4.33
C LEU A 54 -12.55 -11.55 3.38
N ARG A 55 -12.36 -11.66 2.05
CA ARG A 55 -13.01 -10.80 1.03
C ARG A 55 -12.74 -9.31 1.24
N LEU A 56 -11.56 -8.98 1.74
CA LEU A 56 -11.12 -7.60 1.82
C LEU A 56 -10.47 -7.25 0.47
N PRO A 57 -10.99 -6.26 -0.27
CA PRO A 57 -10.28 -5.73 -1.43
C PRO A 57 -8.97 -5.10 -1.00
N GLU A 58 -8.11 -4.82 -1.96
CA GLU A 58 -6.86 -4.10 -1.72
C GLU A 58 -7.10 -2.63 -1.41
N THR A 59 -8.17 -2.06 -1.96
CA THR A 59 -8.55 -0.66 -1.76
C THR A 59 -10.06 -0.43 -1.87
N TRP A 60 -10.54 0.59 -1.16
CA TRP A 60 -11.89 1.16 -1.29
C TRP A 60 -11.84 2.60 -1.83
N LEU A 61 -10.72 3.03 -2.40
CA LEU A 61 -10.54 4.39 -2.86
C LEU A 61 -11.41 4.66 -4.09
N GLU A 62 -12.30 5.64 -3.98
CA GLU A 62 -13.12 6.09 -5.10
C GLU A 62 -12.24 6.78 -6.17
N THR A 63 -12.54 6.54 -7.45
CA THR A 63 -11.81 7.09 -8.59
C THR A 63 -11.75 8.62 -8.54
N GLU A 64 -12.84 9.28 -8.16
CA GLU A 64 -12.92 10.74 -8.02
C GLU A 64 -12.03 11.26 -6.88
N ALA A 65 -11.91 10.50 -5.79
CA ALA A 65 -11.04 10.86 -4.68
C ALA A 65 -9.56 10.76 -5.08
N LEU A 66 -9.19 9.69 -5.81
CA LEU A 66 -7.84 9.53 -6.35
C LEU A 66 -7.48 10.67 -7.31
N THR A 67 -8.33 10.93 -8.31
CA THR A 67 -8.09 11.98 -9.31
C THR A 67 -8.02 13.38 -8.67
N ALA A 68 -8.86 13.66 -7.67
CA ALA A 68 -8.75 14.89 -6.89
C ALA A 68 -7.42 14.98 -6.13
N CYS A 69 -6.97 13.88 -5.52
CA CYS A 69 -5.69 13.83 -4.81
C CYS A 69 -4.51 14.09 -5.75
N LEU A 70 -4.47 13.43 -6.92
CA LEU A 70 -3.44 13.60 -7.94
C LEU A 70 -3.34 15.06 -8.40
N LYS A 71 -4.49 15.70 -8.68
CA LYS A 71 -4.57 17.12 -9.06
C LYS A 71 -4.09 18.05 -7.94
N ASN A 72 -4.53 17.81 -6.70
CA ASN A 72 -4.12 18.61 -5.54
C ASN A 72 -2.61 18.52 -5.27
N HIS A 73 -1.96 17.42 -5.66
CA HIS A 73 -0.51 17.26 -5.54
C HIS A 73 0.28 17.73 -6.79
N GLY A 74 -0.43 18.33 -7.76
CA GLY A 74 0.14 18.97 -8.93
C GLY A 74 0.55 18.00 -10.03
N SER A 75 -0.22 16.93 -10.23
CA SER A 75 -0.10 16.08 -11.43
C SER A 75 -0.76 16.80 -12.60
N ASP A 76 -0.02 16.96 -13.70
CA ASP A 76 -0.50 17.57 -14.94
C ASP A 76 -1.25 16.55 -15.80
N VAL A 77 -0.82 15.28 -15.72
CA VAL A 77 -1.42 14.14 -16.42
C VAL A 77 -1.90 13.12 -15.41
N ILE A 78 -3.06 12.52 -15.69
CA ILE A 78 -3.70 11.52 -14.85
C ILE A 78 -3.63 10.15 -15.56
N THR A 79 -3.21 9.15 -14.81
CA THR A 79 -3.33 7.71 -15.13
C THR A 79 -3.73 6.97 -13.87
N ILE A 80 -4.42 5.85 -14.00
CA ILE A 80 -4.79 4.95 -12.90
C ILE A 80 -4.42 3.55 -13.35
N THR A 81 -3.57 2.86 -12.60
CA THR A 81 -2.91 1.63 -13.05
C THR A 81 -3.39 0.42 -12.27
N ASN A 82 -4.70 0.23 -12.20
CA ASN A 82 -5.30 -0.89 -11.46
C ASN A 82 -4.78 -2.26 -11.92
N HIS A 83 -4.86 -3.25 -11.02
CA HIS A 83 -4.43 -4.59 -11.34
C HIS A 83 -5.25 -5.24 -12.47
N ASN A 84 -4.56 -5.61 -13.54
CA ASN A 84 -5.05 -6.35 -14.69
C ASN A 84 -6.24 -5.72 -15.44
N ASN A 85 -6.50 -4.41 -15.24
CA ASN A 85 -7.56 -3.70 -15.94
C ASN A 85 -7.34 -2.18 -15.98
N ALA A 86 -7.95 -1.50 -16.95
CA ALA A 86 -7.98 -0.04 -17.08
C ALA A 86 -9.39 0.53 -16.95
N LEU A 87 -10.29 -0.13 -16.21
CA LEU A 87 -11.72 0.25 -16.11
C LEU A 87 -11.93 1.72 -15.74
N SER A 88 -11.18 2.20 -14.75
CA SER A 88 -11.25 3.60 -14.30
C SER A 88 -10.78 4.58 -15.36
N CYS A 89 -9.74 4.23 -16.13
CA CYS A 89 -9.31 5.04 -17.27
C CYS A 89 -10.41 5.13 -18.33
N TRP A 90 -11.05 4.01 -18.68
CA TRP A 90 -12.12 3.98 -19.69
C TRP A 90 -13.34 4.78 -19.27
N ASP A 91 -13.75 4.66 -18.01
CA ASP A 91 -14.86 5.43 -17.47
C ASP A 91 -14.57 6.94 -17.50
N LEU A 92 -13.38 7.36 -17.07
CA LEU A 92 -12.98 8.77 -17.11
C LEU A 92 -12.88 9.31 -18.56
N ILE A 93 -12.34 8.53 -19.49
CA ILE A 93 -12.29 8.89 -20.92
C ILE A 93 -13.70 9.02 -21.50
N GLY A 94 -14.60 8.09 -21.16
CA GLY A 94 -16.02 8.14 -21.56
C GLY A 94 -16.76 9.36 -21.02
N ARG A 95 -16.32 9.90 -19.88
CA ARG A 95 -16.79 11.17 -19.28
C ARG A 95 -16.10 12.42 -19.86
N GLY A 96 -15.19 12.25 -20.82
CA GLY A 96 -14.52 13.36 -21.53
C GLY A 96 -13.26 13.89 -20.85
N HIS A 97 -12.68 13.17 -19.89
CA HIS A 97 -11.40 13.54 -19.28
C HIS A 97 -10.20 13.15 -20.16
N ASP A 98 -9.15 13.97 -20.15
CA ASP A 98 -7.87 13.64 -20.77
C ASP A 98 -7.05 12.74 -19.82
N ILE A 99 -6.98 11.45 -20.15
CA ILE A 99 -6.36 10.40 -19.32
C ILE A 99 -5.35 9.64 -20.16
N LEU A 100 -4.16 9.40 -19.61
CA LEU A 100 -3.25 8.40 -20.15
C LEU A 100 -3.75 7.02 -19.67
N THR A 101 -4.21 6.18 -20.59
CA THR A 101 -4.59 4.80 -20.24
C THR A 101 -3.39 4.06 -19.65
N GLY A 102 -3.58 3.40 -18.51
CA GLY A 102 -2.57 2.58 -17.87
C GLY A 102 -3.20 1.40 -17.13
N ALA A 103 -2.40 0.36 -16.87
CA ALA A 103 -2.75 -0.76 -16.00
C ALA A 103 -1.49 -1.44 -15.47
N GLU A 104 -1.60 -2.08 -14.31
CA GLU A 104 -0.56 -2.94 -13.77
C GLU A 104 -0.94 -4.42 -13.98
N PHE A 105 -0.30 -5.07 -14.95
CA PHE A 105 -0.57 -6.47 -15.24
C PHE A 105 0.30 -7.40 -14.40
N THR A 106 -0.33 -8.38 -13.75
CA THR A 106 0.37 -9.50 -13.16
C THR A 106 0.73 -10.50 -14.24
N CYS A 107 2.01 -10.52 -14.61
CA CYS A 107 2.60 -11.38 -15.64
C CYS A 107 3.36 -12.56 -15.03
N THR A 108 3.40 -13.70 -15.72
CA THR A 108 4.08 -14.92 -15.23
C THR A 108 5.29 -15.28 -16.08
N PHE A 109 6.42 -15.58 -15.43
CA PHE A 109 7.53 -16.32 -16.02
C PHE A 109 7.17 -17.81 -16.03
N PRO A 110 6.79 -18.40 -17.18
CA PRO A 110 6.22 -19.74 -17.22
C PRO A 110 7.17 -20.82 -16.70
N GLU A 111 8.47 -20.66 -16.93
CA GLU A 111 9.51 -21.61 -16.54
C GLU A 111 9.98 -21.46 -15.08
N LEU A 112 9.80 -20.27 -14.49
CA LEU A 112 10.18 -20.00 -13.10
C LEU A 112 9.00 -20.16 -12.13
N GLU A 113 7.78 -20.18 -12.66
CA GLU A 113 6.52 -20.09 -11.91
C GLU A 113 6.47 -18.84 -11.00
N ILE A 114 7.20 -17.79 -11.39
CA ILE A 114 7.26 -16.51 -10.68
C ILE A 114 6.30 -15.53 -11.36
N LYS A 115 5.50 -14.83 -10.56
CA LYS A 115 4.69 -13.70 -11.02
C LYS A 115 5.42 -12.40 -10.73
N ILE A 116 5.39 -11.49 -11.70
CA ILE A 116 5.85 -10.12 -11.55
C ILE A 116 4.79 -9.16 -12.09
N HIS A 117 4.90 -7.90 -11.71
CA HIS A 117 4.01 -6.86 -12.20
C HIS A 117 4.65 -6.12 -13.37
N VAL A 118 3.81 -5.64 -14.28
CA VAL A 118 4.21 -4.89 -15.46
C VAL A 118 3.25 -3.72 -15.62
N LEU A 119 3.76 -2.51 -15.48
CA LEU A 119 3.02 -1.31 -15.83
C LEU A 119 3.10 -1.09 -17.34
N ILE A 120 1.98 -0.81 -17.98
CA ILE A 120 1.90 -0.54 -19.42
C ILE A 120 0.97 0.65 -19.69
N TYR A 121 1.26 1.46 -20.71
CA TYR A 121 0.54 2.71 -20.97
C TYR A 121 0.16 2.89 -22.43
N GLY A 122 -0.87 3.71 -22.66
CA GLY A 122 -1.27 4.20 -23.99
C GLY A 122 -1.89 3.14 -24.91
N PHE A 123 -2.43 2.06 -24.34
CA PHE A 123 -3.11 1.01 -25.09
C PHE A 123 -4.60 1.35 -25.31
N SER A 124 -5.22 0.75 -26.34
CA SER A 124 -6.67 0.80 -26.59
C SER A 124 -7.44 -0.29 -25.83
N TYR A 125 -8.77 -0.19 -25.79
CA TYR A 125 -9.62 -1.22 -25.19
C TYR A 125 -9.41 -2.60 -25.82
N GLU A 126 -9.25 -2.68 -27.14
CA GLU A 126 -8.98 -3.93 -27.86
C GLU A 126 -7.60 -4.49 -27.50
N GLN A 127 -6.59 -3.62 -27.37
CA GLN A 127 -5.25 -4.02 -26.96
C GLN A 127 -5.23 -4.54 -25.51
N GLU A 128 -6.03 -3.98 -24.60
CA GLU A 128 -6.20 -4.49 -23.24
C GLU A 128 -6.63 -5.97 -23.24
N GLN A 129 -7.61 -6.34 -24.08
CA GLN A 129 -8.08 -7.71 -24.19
C GLN A 129 -6.98 -8.67 -24.67
N GLU A 130 -6.13 -8.22 -25.59
CA GLU A 130 -5.00 -9.00 -26.07
C GLU A 130 -3.88 -9.14 -25.02
N LEU A 131 -3.65 -8.09 -24.21
CA LEU A 131 -2.71 -8.10 -23.08
C LEU A 131 -3.17 -9.09 -22.00
N ILE A 132 -4.45 -9.07 -21.63
CA ILE A 132 -5.06 -9.99 -20.64
C ILE A 132 -4.84 -11.46 -21.06
N LYS A 133 -5.04 -11.79 -22.34
CA LYS A 133 -4.84 -13.16 -22.85
C LYS A 133 -3.39 -13.62 -22.77
N ARG A 134 -2.43 -12.70 -22.87
CA ARG A 134 -0.99 -12.99 -22.94
C ARG A 134 -0.28 -12.98 -21.59
N ARG A 135 -0.84 -12.37 -20.54
CA ARG A 135 -0.16 -12.18 -19.24
C ARG A 135 0.34 -13.46 -18.54
N LYS A 136 -0.15 -14.65 -18.93
CA LYS A 136 0.38 -15.93 -18.42
C LYS A 136 1.77 -16.28 -18.93
N ASP A 137 2.27 -15.56 -19.93
CA ASP A 137 3.60 -15.69 -20.50
C ASP A 137 4.18 -14.28 -20.73
N ILE A 138 5.08 -13.87 -19.84
CA ILE A 138 5.67 -12.53 -19.88
C ILE A 138 6.38 -12.24 -21.21
N TYR A 139 6.99 -13.23 -21.85
CA TYR A 139 7.68 -13.04 -23.12
C TYR A 139 6.68 -12.69 -24.22
N ARG A 140 5.57 -13.43 -24.31
CA ARG A 140 4.50 -13.10 -25.27
C ARG A 140 3.86 -11.75 -24.98
N PHE A 141 3.68 -11.42 -23.71
CA PHE A 141 3.11 -10.15 -23.28
C PHE A 141 4.00 -8.97 -23.70
N LEU A 142 5.29 -9.00 -23.36
CA LEU A 142 6.22 -7.91 -23.64
C LEU A 142 6.56 -7.78 -25.12
N ARG A 143 6.65 -8.91 -25.85
CA ARG A 143 6.83 -8.87 -27.32
C ARG A 143 5.66 -8.17 -27.99
N TYR A 144 4.43 -8.52 -27.61
CA TYR A 144 3.24 -7.85 -28.14
C TYR A 144 3.21 -6.36 -27.80
N ALA A 145 3.60 -5.99 -26.57
CA ALA A 145 3.70 -4.59 -26.18
C ALA A 145 4.71 -3.83 -27.04
N ASN A 146 5.89 -4.42 -27.28
CA ASN A 146 6.92 -3.85 -28.15
C ASN A 146 6.45 -3.71 -29.61
N ASP A 147 5.83 -4.76 -30.17
CA ASP A 147 5.27 -4.76 -31.53
C ASP A 147 4.22 -3.66 -31.74
N CYS A 148 3.42 -3.38 -30.70
CA CYS A 148 2.42 -2.30 -30.70
C CYS A 148 3.00 -0.92 -30.32
N GLY A 149 4.30 -0.84 -30.00
CA GLY A 149 4.94 0.38 -29.53
C GLY A 149 4.36 0.91 -28.23
N LEU A 150 3.94 0.03 -27.32
CA LEU A 150 3.40 0.34 -26.00
C LEU A 150 4.53 0.36 -24.97
N PRO A 151 4.80 1.48 -24.27
CA PRO A 151 5.85 1.52 -23.27
C PRO A 151 5.46 0.70 -22.04
N THR A 152 6.37 -0.18 -21.62
CA THR A 152 6.26 -0.94 -20.36
C THR A 152 7.30 -0.45 -19.35
N VAL A 153 6.94 -0.54 -18.08
CA VAL A 153 7.79 -0.25 -16.93
C VAL A 153 7.76 -1.47 -16.00
N LEU A 154 8.92 -1.84 -15.46
CA LEU A 154 8.99 -2.82 -14.37
C LEU A 154 8.79 -2.11 -13.02
N PRO A 155 7.59 -2.16 -12.40
CA PRO A 155 7.36 -1.63 -11.06
C PRO A 155 8.12 -2.41 -10.00
N HIS A 156 8.53 -1.72 -8.94
CA HIS A 156 9.16 -2.26 -7.73
C HIS A 156 9.90 -3.61 -7.92
N PRO A 157 10.99 -3.67 -8.72
CA PRO A 157 11.56 -4.92 -9.25
C PRO A 157 12.02 -5.95 -8.21
N LEU A 158 12.26 -5.50 -6.97
CA LEU A 158 12.71 -6.32 -5.84
C LEU A 158 11.57 -6.73 -4.90
N TYR A 159 10.31 -6.49 -5.31
CA TYR A 159 9.10 -6.88 -4.59
C TYR A 159 8.31 -7.93 -5.38
N PHE A 160 8.58 -9.20 -5.10
CA PHE A 160 7.88 -10.34 -5.68
C PHE A 160 7.97 -11.55 -4.74
N ASP A 161 7.02 -12.48 -4.86
CA ASP A 161 6.98 -13.66 -4.00
C ASP A 161 7.81 -14.81 -4.58
N CYS A 162 9.10 -14.83 -4.26
CA CYS A 162 9.98 -15.96 -4.56
C CYS A 162 10.92 -16.24 -3.38
N LYS A 163 10.81 -17.45 -2.82
CA LYS A 163 11.65 -17.89 -1.69
C LYS A 163 13.03 -18.39 -2.11
N ASP A 164 13.17 -18.81 -3.38
CA ASP A 164 14.43 -19.30 -3.92
C ASP A 164 15.26 -18.14 -4.47
N ILE A 165 16.33 -17.79 -3.75
CA ILE A 165 17.24 -16.69 -4.10
C ILE A 165 17.87 -16.90 -5.48
N LYS A 166 18.20 -18.14 -5.88
CA LYS A 166 18.81 -18.40 -7.19
C LYS A 166 17.82 -18.10 -8.31
N ARG A 167 16.57 -18.56 -8.17
CA ARG A 167 15.50 -18.23 -9.12
C ARG A 167 15.23 -16.73 -9.18
N SER A 168 15.27 -16.06 -8.04
CA SER A 168 15.14 -14.60 -7.96
C SER A 168 16.23 -13.89 -8.76
N HIS A 169 17.51 -14.29 -8.64
CA HIS A 169 18.59 -13.72 -9.45
C HIS A 169 18.42 -14.01 -10.94
N THR A 170 18.07 -15.24 -11.32
CA THR A 170 17.78 -15.59 -12.72
C THR A 170 16.64 -14.74 -13.29
N MET A 171 15.59 -14.50 -12.52
CA MET A 171 14.49 -13.62 -12.92
C MET A 171 14.97 -12.18 -13.12
N LEU A 172 15.76 -11.64 -12.19
CA LEU A 172 16.32 -10.29 -12.30
C LEU A 172 17.19 -10.13 -13.56
N GLU A 173 18.10 -11.08 -13.82
CA GLU A 173 18.90 -11.07 -15.05
C GLU A 173 18.03 -11.01 -16.31
N LYS A 174 16.97 -11.82 -16.37
CA LYS A 174 16.01 -11.80 -17.49
C LYS A 174 15.27 -10.47 -17.58
N CYS A 175 14.87 -9.88 -16.45
CA CYS A 175 14.24 -8.56 -16.45
C CYS A 175 15.13 -7.47 -17.05
N LEU A 176 16.47 -7.54 -16.89
CA LEU A 176 17.37 -6.60 -17.56
C LEU A 176 17.34 -6.72 -19.09
N LEU A 177 17.05 -7.90 -19.62
CA LEU A 177 16.91 -8.12 -21.07
C LEU A 177 15.53 -7.69 -21.60
N LEU A 178 14.51 -7.78 -20.75
CA LEU A 178 13.11 -7.59 -21.14
C LEU A 178 12.61 -6.16 -20.97
N PHE A 179 13.27 -5.33 -20.16
CA PHE A 179 12.80 -3.98 -19.83
C PHE A 179 13.85 -2.89 -20.08
N GLU A 180 13.38 -1.73 -20.52
CA GLU A 180 14.16 -0.50 -20.63
C GLU A 180 13.86 0.47 -19.49
N ARG A 181 12.63 0.47 -18.98
CA ARG A 181 12.13 1.44 -18.01
C ARG A 181 11.87 0.73 -16.70
N PHE A 182 12.42 1.27 -15.62
CA PHE A 182 12.32 0.68 -14.29
C PHE A 182 11.77 1.70 -13.30
N GLU A 183 10.88 1.26 -12.42
CA GLU A 183 10.46 2.06 -11.28
C GLU A 183 11.55 1.99 -10.21
N VAL A 184 12.36 3.04 -10.13
CA VAL A 184 13.43 3.14 -9.14
C VAL A 184 12.98 3.87 -7.87
N LEU A 185 11.89 4.63 -7.97
CA LEU A 185 11.20 5.26 -6.87
C LEU A 185 9.77 4.70 -6.79
N ASN A 186 9.58 3.71 -5.93
CA ASN A 186 8.23 3.31 -5.52
C ASN A 186 7.91 3.96 -4.17
N GLY A 187 6.78 4.67 -4.12
CA GLY A 187 6.31 5.38 -2.95
C GLY A 187 6.10 4.49 -1.73
N GLN A 188 5.62 3.25 -1.90
CA GLN A 188 5.36 2.29 -0.82
C GLN A 188 6.58 1.46 -0.35
N ARG A 189 7.72 1.55 -1.03
CA ARG A 189 8.92 0.76 -0.67
C ARG A 189 9.90 1.56 0.16
N ASP A 190 10.66 0.85 1.00
CA ASP A 190 11.66 1.47 1.86
C ASP A 190 12.87 1.97 1.05
N VAL A 191 13.57 2.96 1.61
CA VAL A 191 14.69 3.63 0.94
C VAL A 191 15.81 2.68 0.52
N TRP A 192 16.07 1.61 1.29
CA TRP A 192 17.12 0.67 0.92
C TRP A 192 16.71 -0.15 -0.31
N GLN A 193 15.45 -0.56 -0.41
CA GLN A 193 14.96 -1.26 -1.60
C GLN A 193 15.03 -0.37 -2.85
N ASN A 194 14.57 0.88 -2.77
CA ASN A 194 14.65 1.82 -3.90
C ASN A 194 16.11 2.10 -4.31
N LEU A 195 17.02 2.29 -3.34
CA LEU A 195 18.45 2.46 -3.62
C LEU A 195 19.06 1.20 -4.26
N MET A 196 18.71 0.00 -3.77
CA MET A 196 19.21 -1.24 -4.35
C MET A 196 18.74 -1.45 -5.79
N THR A 197 17.48 -1.12 -6.09
CA THR A 197 16.97 -1.13 -7.48
C THR A 197 17.79 -0.20 -8.36
N LEU A 198 18.04 1.03 -7.90
CA LEU A 198 18.85 2.02 -8.63
C LEU A 198 20.28 1.51 -8.89
N GLU A 199 20.96 1.00 -7.87
CA GLU A 199 22.34 0.52 -8.00
C GLU A 199 22.44 -0.72 -8.88
N TRP A 200 21.45 -1.61 -8.83
CA TRP A 200 21.36 -2.77 -9.71
C TRP A 200 21.19 -2.40 -11.18
N ILE A 201 20.35 -1.41 -11.50
CA ILE A 201 20.18 -0.98 -12.89
C ILE A 201 21.42 -0.23 -13.37
N ARG A 202 22.04 0.58 -12.50
CA ARG A 202 23.29 1.32 -12.81
C ARG A 202 24.50 0.43 -13.01
N SER A 203 24.54 -0.76 -12.41
CA SER A 203 25.63 -1.71 -12.63
C SER A 203 25.54 -2.40 -13.99
N CYS A 204 24.43 -2.26 -14.70
CA CYS A 204 24.24 -2.88 -16.01
C CYS A 204 25.08 -2.17 -17.07
N THR A 205 25.92 -2.92 -17.79
CA THR A 205 26.69 -2.43 -18.95
C THR A 205 26.19 -3.08 -20.24
N PRO A 206 26.51 -2.54 -21.43
CA PRO A 206 26.17 -3.18 -22.69
C PRO A 206 26.71 -4.61 -22.81
N GLU A 207 27.94 -4.84 -22.38
CA GLU A 207 28.58 -6.17 -22.40
C GLU A 207 27.81 -7.15 -21.52
N MET A 208 27.35 -6.72 -20.34
CA MET A 208 26.53 -7.54 -19.46
C MET A 208 25.17 -7.88 -20.09
N ILE A 209 24.56 -6.96 -20.85
CA ILE A 209 23.32 -7.26 -21.58
C ILE A 209 23.55 -8.32 -22.66
N ASP A 210 24.66 -8.22 -23.40
CA ASP A 210 24.99 -9.19 -24.45
C ASP A 210 25.28 -10.58 -23.85
N GLU A 211 26.11 -10.65 -22.80
CA GLU A 211 26.41 -11.89 -22.07
C GLU A 211 25.15 -12.55 -21.49
N LEU A 212 24.25 -11.75 -20.91
CA LEU A 212 22.97 -12.26 -20.40
C LEU A 212 22.06 -12.73 -21.53
N GLY A 213 22.06 -12.03 -22.67
CA GLY A 213 21.31 -12.42 -23.87
C GLY A 213 21.74 -13.80 -24.37
N GLU A 214 23.05 -14.04 -24.45
CA GLU A 214 23.62 -15.35 -24.80
C GLU A 214 23.29 -16.41 -23.74
N LYS A 215 23.53 -16.10 -22.45
CA LYS A 215 23.29 -17.01 -21.33
C LYS A 215 21.86 -17.53 -21.28
N HIS A 216 20.88 -16.64 -21.52
CA HIS A 216 19.46 -16.98 -21.42
C HIS A 216 18.82 -17.33 -22.76
N GLY A 217 19.54 -17.17 -23.88
CA GLY A 217 18.99 -17.36 -25.22
C GLY A 217 17.87 -16.37 -25.56
N ILE A 218 17.98 -15.14 -25.04
CA ILE A 218 16.96 -14.08 -25.20
C ILE A 218 17.57 -12.97 -26.04
N ASN A 219 16.97 -12.69 -27.20
CA ASN A 219 17.28 -11.48 -27.96
C ASN A 219 16.55 -10.28 -27.32
N PRO A 220 17.26 -9.32 -26.71
CA PRO A 220 16.61 -8.21 -26.02
C PRO A 220 15.86 -7.26 -26.98
N PHE A 221 16.23 -7.22 -28.26
CA PHE A 221 15.54 -6.42 -29.29
C PHE A 221 14.12 -6.90 -29.60
N ASP A 222 13.76 -8.13 -29.20
CA ASP A 222 12.37 -8.60 -29.32
C ASP A 222 11.42 -7.86 -28.34
N TYR A 223 11.97 -7.20 -27.32
CA TYR A 223 11.23 -6.59 -26.20
C TYR A 223 11.51 -5.11 -26.00
N CYS A 224 12.68 -4.64 -26.47
CA CYS A 224 13.19 -3.31 -26.24
C CYS A 224 13.55 -2.64 -27.58
N GLN A 225 13.36 -1.33 -27.69
CA GLN A 225 13.79 -0.54 -28.85
C GLN A 225 15.31 -0.29 -28.84
N ASN A 226 15.86 -0.01 -27.66
CA ASN A 226 17.28 0.14 -27.38
C ASN A 226 17.57 -0.46 -25.99
N PRO A 227 17.93 -1.76 -25.92
CA PRO A 227 18.08 -2.48 -24.66
C PRO A 227 19.25 -2.01 -23.81
N TYR A 228 20.21 -1.29 -24.39
CA TYR A 228 21.40 -0.79 -23.69
C TYR A 228 21.14 0.51 -22.91
N GLU A 229 20.04 1.21 -23.21
CA GLU A 229 19.70 2.47 -22.58
C GLU A 229 18.53 2.28 -21.61
N LYS A 230 18.86 2.21 -20.33
CA LYS A 230 17.87 2.08 -19.24
C LYS A 230 17.39 3.45 -18.77
N SER A 231 16.11 3.55 -18.43
CA SER A 231 15.49 4.77 -17.91
C SER A 231 14.82 4.56 -16.55
N PHE A 232 14.68 5.66 -15.84
CA PHE A 232 14.18 5.68 -14.47
C PHE A 232 12.82 6.34 -14.41
N THR A 233 11.92 5.69 -13.69
CA THR A 233 10.56 6.17 -13.41
C THR A 233 10.29 6.10 -11.91
N GLY A 234 9.25 6.82 -11.50
CA GLY A 234 8.71 6.75 -10.15
C GLY A 234 7.19 6.80 -10.16
N GLY A 235 6.61 6.25 -9.10
CA GLY A 235 5.18 6.21 -8.85
C GLY A 235 4.91 6.07 -7.36
N SER A 236 3.71 6.46 -6.92
CA SER A 236 3.35 6.39 -5.50
C SER A 236 3.03 4.98 -5.03
N ASP A 237 2.54 4.13 -5.94
CA ASP A 237 1.89 2.85 -5.64
C ASP A 237 0.77 3.05 -4.60
N ASP A 238 0.13 4.22 -4.59
CA ASP A 238 -0.85 4.57 -3.56
C ASP A 238 -2.19 3.88 -3.81
N HIS A 239 -2.74 3.33 -2.73
CA HIS A 239 -4.00 2.60 -2.71
C HIS A 239 -5.07 3.30 -1.87
N LEU A 240 -4.74 4.39 -1.17
CA LEU A 240 -5.58 4.94 -0.09
C LEU A 240 -5.98 6.41 -0.33
N GLY A 241 -5.52 7.02 -1.42
CA GLY A 241 -5.73 8.42 -1.74
C GLY A 241 -4.98 9.36 -0.80
N THR A 242 -3.92 8.86 -0.14
CA THR A 242 -3.20 9.63 0.87
C THR A 242 -1.94 10.27 0.30
N PHE A 243 -1.18 9.52 -0.48
CA PHE A 243 0.12 9.91 -1.01
C PHE A 243 0.20 9.88 -2.55
N ALA A 244 -0.90 9.59 -3.24
CA ALA A 244 -0.97 9.62 -4.71
C ALA A 244 -0.50 10.98 -5.26
N GLY A 245 0.41 11.00 -6.23
CA GLY A 245 0.95 12.24 -6.82
C GLY A 245 2.07 12.92 -6.01
N THR A 246 2.37 12.43 -4.81
CA THR A 246 3.54 12.92 -4.04
C THR A 246 4.86 12.34 -4.52
N CYS A 247 4.77 11.17 -5.16
CA CYS A 247 5.84 10.50 -5.89
C CYS A 247 5.38 10.31 -7.33
N GLY A 248 6.30 10.36 -8.28
CA GLY A 248 5.95 10.26 -9.68
C GLY A 248 7.14 10.41 -10.60
N THR A 249 6.85 10.78 -11.84
CA THR A 249 7.81 10.95 -12.91
C THR A 249 7.59 12.32 -13.58
N PHE A 250 8.68 13.05 -13.75
CA PHE A 250 8.75 14.16 -14.69
C PHE A 250 8.94 13.59 -16.10
N LEU A 251 8.10 14.04 -17.02
CA LEU A 251 8.15 13.72 -18.44
C LEU A 251 8.63 14.94 -19.21
N HIS A 252 9.79 14.85 -19.86
CA HIS A 252 10.33 15.97 -20.63
C HIS A 252 9.67 16.05 -22.00
N ILE A 253 9.04 17.20 -22.26
CA ILE A 253 8.35 17.59 -23.48
C ILE A 253 9.04 18.83 -24.04
N PRO A 254 9.94 18.66 -25.02
CA PRO A 254 10.56 19.79 -25.68
C PRO A 254 9.51 20.76 -26.22
N ASP A 255 9.72 22.05 -26.00
CA ASP A 255 8.82 23.12 -26.45
C ASP A 255 7.37 22.98 -25.93
N LEU A 256 7.22 22.55 -24.67
CA LEU A 256 5.91 22.28 -24.06
C LEU A 256 4.93 23.45 -24.20
N LYS A 257 5.37 24.69 -23.91
CA LYS A 257 4.50 25.89 -23.95
C LYS A 257 3.81 26.12 -25.28
N ASN A 258 4.46 25.81 -26.40
CA ASN A 258 3.86 25.98 -27.73
C ASN A 258 2.93 24.81 -28.10
N ARG A 259 3.13 23.64 -27.49
CA ARG A 259 2.34 22.42 -27.73
C ARG A 259 1.12 22.33 -26.83
N GLU A 260 1.17 22.95 -25.64
CA GLU A 260 0.03 23.10 -24.75
C GLU A 260 -1.14 23.79 -25.48
N GLY A 261 -2.33 23.19 -25.38
CA GLY A 261 -3.54 23.68 -26.05
C GLY A 261 -3.76 23.18 -27.49
N HIS A 262 -2.73 22.59 -28.13
CA HIS A 262 -2.84 21.99 -29.47
C HIS A 262 -2.86 20.46 -29.44
N GLN A 263 -2.29 19.85 -28.41
CA GLN A 263 -2.23 18.41 -28.21
C GLN A 263 -2.73 18.04 -26.81
N LYS A 264 -3.26 16.83 -26.66
CA LYS A 264 -3.64 16.29 -25.35
C LYS A 264 -2.39 16.05 -24.51
N LEU A 265 -2.45 16.35 -23.23
CA LEU A 265 -1.31 16.13 -22.33
C LEU A 265 -1.01 14.64 -22.17
N SER A 266 -2.04 13.78 -22.25
CA SER A 266 -1.87 12.32 -22.26
C SER A 266 -1.05 11.81 -23.45
N GLU A 267 -1.22 12.40 -24.64
CA GLU A 267 -0.48 12.04 -25.86
C GLU A 267 0.98 12.50 -25.76
N LEU A 268 1.22 13.71 -25.23
CA LEU A 268 2.56 14.22 -24.94
C LEU A 268 3.28 13.33 -23.92
N ALA A 269 2.58 12.93 -22.87
CA ALA A 269 3.11 12.03 -21.85
C ALA A 269 3.48 10.66 -22.43
N LEU A 270 2.61 10.10 -23.27
CA LEU A 270 2.87 8.83 -23.95
C LEU A 270 4.12 8.92 -24.84
N ASP A 271 4.30 10.01 -25.58
CA ASP A 271 5.49 10.25 -26.40
C ASP A 271 6.77 10.31 -25.54
N ALA A 272 6.76 11.03 -24.42
CA ALA A 272 7.90 11.07 -23.50
C ALA A 272 8.25 9.70 -22.91
N LEU A 273 7.23 8.90 -22.55
CA LEU A 273 7.42 7.53 -22.07
C LEU A 273 8.05 6.64 -23.13
N LYS A 274 7.54 6.66 -24.37
CA LYS A 274 8.12 5.90 -25.49
C LYS A 274 9.60 6.26 -25.69
N ASN A 275 9.92 7.55 -25.66
CA ASN A 275 11.28 8.06 -25.86
C ASN A 275 12.16 8.11 -24.59
N LYS A 276 11.75 7.48 -23.48
CA LYS A 276 12.54 7.39 -22.23
C LYS A 276 12.96 8.74 -21.63
N ARG A 277 12.23 9.82 -21.93
CA ARG A 277 12.46 11.17 -21.43
C ARG A 277 11.88 11.34 -20.02
N THR A 278 12.33 10.51 -19.09
CA THR A 278 11.74 10.33 -17.76
C THR A 278 12.73 10.65 -16.64
N ALA A 279 12.24 11.26 -15.56
CA ALA A 279 13.01 11.49 -14.33
C ALA A 279 12.11 11.31 -13.09
N PRO A 280 12.44 10.42 -12.14
CA PRO A 280 11.62 10.23 -10.94
C PRO A 280 11.68 11.45 -10.01
N PHE A 281 10.57 11.74 -9.32
CA PHE A 281 10.48 12.77 -8.29
C PHE A 281 9.67 12.28 -7.09
N GLY A 282 9.91 12.88 -5.93
CA GLY A 282 9.16 12.60 -4.71
C GLY A 282 10.08 12.21 -3.57
N PHE A 283 9.61 11.31 -2.72
CA PHE A 283 10.35 10.83 -1.55
C PHE A 283 9.95 9.40 -1.26
N THR A 284 10.76 8.66 -0.52
CA THR A 284 10.39 7.30 -0.11
C THR A 284 9.44 7.32 1.08
N ILE A 285 8.74 6.20 1.30
CA ILE A 285 8.04 5.95 2.54
C ILE A 285 9.05 5.64 3.66
N ASP A 286 8.90 6.32 4.79
CA ASP A 286 9.53 5.93 6.06
C ASP A 286 8.57 4.99 6.80
N GLU A 287 9.06 4.20 7.78
CA GLU A 287 8.26 3.22 8.55
C GLU A 287 6.91 3.78 9.03
N GLU A 288 6.88 5.06 9.43
CA GLU A 288 5.69 5.80 9.87
C GLU A 288 4.59 5.91 8.81
N LYS A 289 4.93 6.15 7.54
CA LYS A 289 3.93 6.26 6.48
C LYS A 289 3.32 4.90 6.14
N LEU A 290 4.13 3.83 6.17
CA LEU A 290 3.62 2.47 5.97
C LEU A 290 2.71 2.05 7.13
N ASN A 291 3.06 2.40 8.37
CA ASN A 291 2.18 2.20 9.53
C ASN A 291 0.83 2.87 9.33
N ILE A 292 0.81 4.09 8.81
CA ILE A 292 -0.42 4.85 8.56
C ILE A 292 -1.23 4.24 7.44
N ALA A 293 -0.59 3.83 6.35
CA ALA A 293 -1.27 3.15 5.26
C ALA A 293 -1.96 1.86 5.75
N ILE A 294 -1.23 1.03 6.50
CA ILE A 294 -1.78 -0.22 7.05
C ILE A 294 -2.88 0.07 8.09
N LEU A 295 -2.70 1.08 8.95
CA LEU A 295 -3.74 1.50 9.90
C LEU A 295 -5.01 1.99 9.22
N ASP A 296 -4.87 2.78 8.16
CA ASP A 296 -6.00 3.27 7.39
C ASP A 296 -6.68 2.13 6.63
N TYR A 297 -5.91 1.19 6.09
CA TYR A 297 -6.44 -0.06 5.54
C TYR A 297 -7.24 -0.85 6.58
N PHE A 298 -6.71 -1.06 7.78
CA PHE A 298 -7.44 -1.74 8.86
C PHE A 298 -8.71 -0.99 9.26
N THR A 299 -8.66 0.34 9.27
CA THR A 299 -9.82 1.20 9.52
C THR A 299 -10.92 0.97 8.50
N GLN A 300 -10.56 0.96 7.22
CA GLN A 300 -11.49 0.71 6.12
C GLN A 300 -11.98 -0.74 6.11
N ALA A 301 -11.12 -1.71 6.40
CA ALA A 301 -11.48 -3.11 6.57
C ALA A 301 -12.49 -3.28 7.71
N ALA A 302 -12.25 -2.66 8.86
CA ALA A 302 -13.18 -2.68 9.98
C ALA A 302 -14.54 -2.08 9.58
N LYS A 303 -14.58 -1.03 8.77
CA LYS A 303 -15.83 -0.42 8.31
C LYS A 303 -16.59 -1.27 7.30
N ASN A 304 -15.88 -1.91 6.38
CA ASN A 304 -16.47 -2.54 5.18
C ASN A 304 -16.53 -4.06 5.25
N LEU A 305 -15.95 -4.70 6.28
CA LEU A 305 -16.00 -6.14 6.44
C LEU A 305 -17.45 -6.62 6.48
N LYS A 306 -17.78 -7.49 5.54
CA LYS A 306 -18.98 -8.33 5.61
C LYS A 306 -18.55 -9.63 6.26
N ASP A 307 -19.33 -10.14 7.22
CA ASP A 307 -19.03 -11.40 7.90
C ASP A 307 -18.70 -12.48 6.85
N PRO A 308 -17.44 -12.97 6.80
CA PRO A 308 -17.04 -13.94 5.80
C PRO A 308 -17.75 -15.29 5.98
N GLY A 309 -18.29 -15.55 7.18
CA GLY A 309 -18.94 -16.79 7.56
C GLY A 309 -17.93 -17.89 7.90
N LEU A 310 -18.16 -18.60 9.01
CA LEU A 310 -17.29 -19.68 9.49
C LEU A 310 -17.09 -20.78 8.43
N LEU A 311 -18.16 -21.14 7.71
CA LEU A 311 -18.13 -22.16 6.67
C LEU A 311 -17.15 -21.81 5.53
N ARG A 312 -17.09 -20.54 5.11
CA ARG A 312 -16.14 -20.08 4.08
C ARG A 312 -14.72 -20.17 4.60
N LEU A 313 -14.45 -19.69 5.81
CA LEU A 313 -13.13 -19.73 6.42
C LEU A 313 -12.60 -21.17 6.46
N LEU A 314 -13.45 -22.13 6.83
CA LEU A 314 -13.11 -23.55 6.87
C LEU A 314 -12.88 -24.15 5.47
N LEU A 315 -13.69 -23.77 4.46
CA LEU A 315 -13.61 -24.30 3.10
C LEU A 315 -12.55 -23.63 2.20
N HIS A 316 -11.99 -22.48 2.60
CA HIS A 316 -10.99 -21.80 1.78
C HIS A 316 -9.67 -22.59 1.70
N ARG A 317 -8.96 -22.44 0.58
CA ARG A 317 -7.59 -22.97 0.41
C ARG A 317 -6.62 -22.13 1.26
N GLY A 318 -6.02 -22.73 2.29
CA GLY A 318 -5.12 -22.08 3.24
C GLY A 318 -4.75 -23.05 4.36
N SER A 319 -3.64 -22.80 5.05
CA SER A 319 -3.24 -23.65 6.18
C SER A 319 -4.24 -23.51 7.34
N THR A 320 -4.30 -24.49 8.25
CA THR A 320 -5.15 -24.39 9.45
C THR A 320 -4.79 -23.16 10.29
N THR A 321 -3.50 -22.82 10.35
CA THR A 321 -3.01 -21.61 11.01
C THR A 321 -3.51 -20.34 10.34
N ASP A 322 -3.48 -20.24 9.00
CA ASP A 322 -4.01 -19.06 8.29
C ASP A 322 -5.50 -18.85 8.56
N LYS A 323 -6.26 -19.96 8.62
CA LYS A 323 -7.69 -19.94 8.89
C LYS A 323 -7.99 -19.45 10.31
N LEU A 324 -7.23 -19.93 11.30
CA LEU A 324 -7.35 -19.47 12.68
C LEU A 324 -7.02 -17.98 12.82
N PHE A 325 -5.96 -17.50 12.17
CA PHE A 325 -5.62 -16.08 12.16
C PHE A 325 -6.71 -15.23 11.49
N CYS A 326 -7.21 -15.65 10.32
CA CYS A 326 -8.31 -14.96 9.65
C CYS A 326 -9.58 -14.95 10.51
N PHE A 327 -9.89 -16.05 11.20
CA PHE A 327 -11.01 -16.10 12.13
C PHE A 327 -10.83 -15.09 13.28
N ALA A 328 -9.66 -15.06 13.93
CA ALA A 328 -9.36 -14.11 14.99
C ALA A 328 -9.47 -12.64 14.50
N ILE A 329 -8.85 -12.32 13.37
CA ILE A 329 -8.90 -10.99 12.75
C ILE A 329 -10.34 -10.59 12.42
N SER A 330 -11.12 -11.50 11.82
CA SER A 330 -12.52 -11.22 11.47
C SER A 330 -13.36 -10.88 12.70
N ASN A 331 -13.18 -11.59 13.83
CA ASN A 331 -13.89 -11.30 15.06
C ASN A 331 -13.50 -9.94 15.66
N ILE A 332 -12.20 -9.59 15.63
CA ILE A 332 -11.74 -8.26 16.07
C ILE A 332 -12.39 -7.16 15.24
N LEU A 333 -12.39 -7.29 13.91
CA LEU A 333 -12.98 -6.30 13.01
C LEU A 333 -14.50 -6.17 13.20
N LEU A 334 -15.20 -7.30 13.37
CA LEU A 334 -16.64 -7.30 13.67
C LEU A 334 -16.95 -6.67 15.03
N GLU A 335 -16.11 -6.88 16.05
CA GLU A 335 -16.29 -6.24 17.35
C GLU A 335 -16.04 -4.72 17.28
N ILE A 336 -15.09 -4.28 16.46
CA ILE A 336 -14.89 -2.85 16.16
C ILE A 336 -16.15 -2.23 15.52
N GLN A 337 -16.84 -2.95 14.62
CA GLN A 337 -18.10 -2.47 14.02
C GLN A 337 -19.23 -2.31 15.05
N ARG A 338 -19.25 -3.17 16.07
CA ARG A 338 -20.29 -3.14 17.11
C ARG A 338 -20.08 -1.99 18.08
N HIS A 339 -18.84 -1.59 18.32
CA HIS A 339 -18.52 -0.54 19.27
C HIS A 339 -18.53 0.84 18.63
N LYS A 340 -19.68 1.54 18.69
CA LYS A 340 -19.95 2.84 18.06
C LYS A 340 -18.86 3.90 18.25
N PHE A 341 -18.24 3.97 19.42
CA PHE A 341 -17.16 4.93 19.67
C PHE A 341 -15.87 4.58 18.92
N THR A 342 -15.54 3.28 18.84
CA THR A 342 -14.38 2.79 18.10
C THR A 342 -14.55 3.03 16.61
N THR A 343 -15.72 2.69 16.07
CA THR A 343 -16.06 2.96 14.67
C THR A 343 -15.96 4.46 14.35
N ARG A 344 -16.55 5.33 15.18
CA ARG A 344 -16.49 6.80 14.97
C ARG A 344 -15.07 7.36 15.03
N PHE A 345 -14.23 6.83 15.92
CA PHE A 345 -12.83 7.25 16.00
C PHE A 345 -12.09 6.90 14.70
N PHE A 346 -12.19 5.65 14.25
CA PHE A 346 -11.57 5.19 13.01
C PHE A 346 -12.12 5.93 11.78
N ASP A 347 -13.44 6.14 11.69
CA ASP A 347 -14.03 7.00 10.65
C ASP A 347 -13.45 8.42 10.66
N THR A 348 -13.26 9.01 11.85
CA THR A 348 -12.69 10.36 11.98
C THR A 348 -11.21 10.37 11.58
N PHE A 349 -10.47 9.33 11.95
CA PHE A 349 -9.06 9.14 11.59
C PHE A 349 -8.88 9.05 10.06
N HIS A 350 -9.61 8.14 9.41
CA HIS A 350 -9.58 7.98 7.96
C HIS A 350 -9.98 9.27 7.22
N ASN A 351 -11.07 9.92 7.66
CA ASN A 351 -11.48 11.19 7.06
C ASN A 351 -10.42 12.29 7.23
N ALA A 352 -9.72 12.33 8.37
CA ALA A 352 -8.63 13.28 8.58
C ALA A 352 -7.46 13.06 7.62
N LEU A 353 -7.10 11.79 7.32
CA LEU A 353 -6.08 11.46 6.31
C LEU A 353 -6.46 11.91 4.88
N LEU A 354 -7.76 11.95 4.59
CA LEU A 354 -8.32 12.50 3.36
C LEU A 354 -8.52 14.04 3.40
N GLY A 355 -8.08 14.72 4.47
CA GLY A 355 -8.24 16.17 4.62
C GLY A 355 -9.64 16.64 5.00
N LYS A 356 -10.53 15.72 5.38
CA LYS A 356 -11.89 16.03 5.86
C LYS A 356 -11.85 16.26 7.38
N ARG A 357 -12.13 17.49 7.77
CA ARG A 357 -12.12 17.89 9.19
C ARG A 357 -13.23 17.16 9.98
N PRO A 358 -12.99 16.82 11.26
CA PRO A 358 -14.04 16.32 12.13
C PRO A 358 -15.22 17.29 12.19
N GLY A 359 -16.45 16.79 12.02
CA GLY A 359 -17.66 17.61 12.06
C GLY A 359 -17.81 18.36 13.39
N ILE A 360 -18.41 19.55 13.36
CA ILE A 360 -18.60 20.42 14.54
C ILE A 360 -19.27 19.65 15.69
N PHE A 361 -20.25 18.81 15.38
CA PHE A 361 -20.95 17.97 16.35
C PHE A 361 -20.01 16.96 17.06
N VAL A 362 -19.04 16.37 16.35
CA VAL A 362 -18.05 15.46 16.93
C VAL A 362 -17.13 16.22 17.88
N LYS A 363 -16.72 17.44 17.54
CA LYS A 363 -15.85 18.28 18.40
C LYS A 363 -16.50 18.67 19.73
N HIS A 364 -17.84 18.82 19.76
CA HIS A 364 -18.57 19.25 20.95
C HIS A 364 -19.22 18.11 21.75
N THR A 365 -19.48 16.95 21.13
CA THR A 365 -20.17 15.81 21.77
C THR A 365 -19.21 14.73 22.29
N VAL A 366 -17.93 14.80 21.90
CA VAL A 366 -16.92 13.85 22.35
C VAL A 366 -16.59 14.04 23.83
N HIS A 367 -16.55 12.93 24.58
CA HIS A 367 -16.18 12.92 26.00
C HIS A 367 -14.81 13.58 26.21
N LYS A 368 -14.64 14.30 27.34
CA LYS A 368 -13.44 15.12 27.63
C LYS A 368 -12.14 14.37 27.42
N ASP A 369 -12.12 13.09 27.76
CA ASP A 369 -10.96 12.21 27.59
C ASP A 369 -10.44 12.24 26.14
N TYR A 370 -11.30 12.24 25.11
CA TYR A 370 -10.87 12.09 23.71
C TYR A 370 -10.76 13.41 22.94
N LYS A 371 -11.04 14.55 23.58
CA LYS A 371 -11.01 15.87 22.92
C LYS A 371 -9.62 16.21 22.36
N ASP A 372 -8.58 15.75 23.04
CA ASP A 372 -7.18 15.92 22.61
C ASP A 372 -6.89 15.16 21.31
N ALA A 373 -7.27 13.89 21.23
CA ALA A 373 -7.14 13.09 20.00
C ALA A 373 -7.89 13.72 18.82
N VAL A 374 -9.14 14.16 19.02
CA VAL A 374 -9.93 14.83 17.96
C VAL A 374 -9.28 16.14 17.50
N THR A 375 -8.64 16.88 18.41
CA THR A 375 -7.93 18.12 18.07
C THR A 375 -6.71 17.84 17.19
N LYS A 376 -5.95 16.78 17.50
CA LYS A 376 -4.81 16.31 16.68
C LYS A 376 -5.26 15.87 15.29
N LEU A 377 -6.38 15.13 15.19
CA LEU A 377 -6.96 14.74 13.90
C LEU A 377 -7.47 15.95 13.09
N ASP A 378 -7.98 16.99 13.74
CA ASP A 378 -8.37 18.22 13.04
C ASP A 378 -7.16 18.96 12.46
N ARG A 379 -6.03 19.01 13.18
CA ARG A 379 -4.77 19.58 12.67
C ARG A 379 -4.24 18.80 11.47
N LEU A 380 -4.23 17.48 11.57
CA LEU A 380 -3.87 16.58 10.47
C LEU A 380 -4.73 16.81 9.22
N ALA A 381 -6.05 16.97 9.40
CA ALA A 381 -6.95 17.23 8.28
C ALA A 381 -6.71 18.60 7.62
N VAL A 382 -6.25 19.60 8.39
CA VAL A 382 -5.92 20.92 7.87
C VAL A 382 -4.60 20.89 7.09
N SER A 383 -3.56 20.24 7.62
CA SER A 383 -2.23 20.22 6.98
C SER A 383 -2.23 19.55 5.59
N LYS A 384 -3.18 18.63 5.34
CA LYS A 384 -3.43 18.03 4.02
C LYS A 384 -3.66 19.08 2.93
N LYS A 385 -4.26 20.22 3.28
CA LYS A 385 -4.59 21.30 2.34
C LYS A 385 -3.44 22.28 2.10
N ASP A 386 -2.40 22.25 2.93
CA ASP A 386 -1.31 23.22 2.87
C ASP A 386 -0.26 22.80 1.85
N SER A 387 0.37 21.63 2.04
CA SER A 387 1.32 21.05 1.08
C SER A 387 1.58 19.57 1.41
N PRO A 388 2.04 18.75 0.43
CA PRO A 388 2.44 17.37 0.69
C PRO A 388 3.48 17.25 1.81
N SER A 389 4.48 18.14 1.86
CA SER A 389 5.51 18.14 2.89
C SER A 389 4.97 18.49 4.27
N ALA A 390 4.12 19.52 4.37
CA ALA A 390 3.51 19.91 5.64
C ALA A 390 2.59 18.81 6.19
N PHE A 391 1.83 18.14 5.30
CA PHE A 391 0.99 17.02 5.68
C PHE A 391 1.80 15.85 6.25
N ILE A 392 2.93 15.52 5.62
CA ILE A 392 3.83 14.46 6.10
C ILE A 392 4.44 14.82 7.45
N ASP A 393 4.92 16.05 7.61
CA ASP A 393 5.52 16.49 8.87
C ASP A 393 4.49 16.51 10.01
N GLU A 394 3.24 16.86 9.71
CA GLU A 394 2.14 16.76 10.68
C GLU A 394 1.79 15.31 10.99
N ILE A 395 1.78 14.42 9.99
CA ILE A 395 1.64 12.97 10.18
C ILE A 395 2.65 12.44 11.20
N ARG A 396 3.94 12.79 11.05
CA ARG A 396 5.03 12.32 11.92
C ARG A 396 4.87 12.77 13.37
N LYS A 397 4.07 13.82 13.62
CA LYS A 397 3.81 14.37 14.96
C LYS A 397 2.49 13.87 15.52
N ALA A 398 1.40 14.08 14.78
CA ALA A 398 0.05 13.84 15.25
C ALA A 398 -0.25 12.36 15.47
N VAL A 399 0.27 11.45 14.63
CA VAL A 399 -0.02 10.02 14.74
C VAL A 399 0.60 9.40 16.00
N PRO A 400 1.91 9.57 16.29
CA PRO A 400 2.50 9.14 17.56
C PRO A 400 1.76 9.71 18.77
N GLU A 401 1.44 11.01 18.75
CA GLU A 401 0.72 11.66 19.85
C GLU A 401 -0.69 11.11 20.08
N VAL A 402 -1.38 10.66 19.03
CA VAL A 402 -2.69 9.99 19.13
C VAL A 402 -2.52 8.59 19.71
N PHE A 403 -1.48 7.86 19.31
CA PHE A 403 -1.21 6.51 19.81
C PHE A 403 -0.79 6.51 21.28
N GLU A 404 0.12 7.40 21.66
CA GLU A 404 0.53 7.60 23.06
C GLU A 404 -0.66 7.94 23.94
N PHE A 405 -1.57 8.79 23.44
CA PHE A 405 -2.81 9.10 24.13
C PHE A 405 -3.70 7.86 24.32
N ILE A 406 -3.88 7.03 23.30
CA ILE A 406 -4.69 5.80 23.37
C ILE A 406 -4.09 4.80 24.36
N ILE A 407 -2.78 4.58 24.31
CA ILE A 407 -2.06 3.67 25.22
C ILE A 407 -2.16 4.19 26.66
N SER A 408 -1.96 5.49 26.87
CA SER A 408 -2.08 6.11 28.18
C SER A 408 -3.50 5.98 28.74
N LEU A 409 -4.52 6.14 27.89
CA LEU A 409 -5.91 5.93 28.25
C LEU A 409 -6.19 4.47 28.63
N LEU A 410 -5.64 3.51 27.88
CA LEU A 410 -5.74 2.08 28.21
C LEU A 410 -5.11 1.79 29.57
N ILE A 411 -3.88 2.25 29.82
CA ILE A 411 -3.16 2.06 31.09
C ILE A 411 -3.94 2.69 32.24
N LYS A 412 -4.44 3.92 32.07
CA LYS A 412 -5.26 4.60 33.07
C LYS A 412 -6.52 3.79 33.39
N ARG A 413 -7.26 3.35 32.37
CA ARG A 413 -8.47 2.54 32.57
C ARG A 413 -8.19 1.18 33.18
N ILE A 414 -7.05 0.55 32.88
CA ILE A 414 -6.61 -0.67 33.56
C ILE A 414 -6.38 -0.39 35.03
N LYS A 415 -5.63 0.67 35.38
CA LYS A 415 -5.33 1.04 36.78
C LYS A 415 -6.59 1.40 37.57
N ASP A 416 -7.52 2.12 36.95
CA ASP A 416 -8.76 2.58 37.61
C ASP A 416 -9.77 1.44 37.81
N ASN A 417 -9.72 0.38 36.99
CA ASN A 417 -10.71 -0.70 36.98
C ASN A 417 -10.20 -2.06 37.49
N LEU A 418 -8.88 -2.27 37.55
CA LEU A 418 -8.26 -3.52 37.99
C LEU A 418 -7.39 -3.23 39.21
N ASN A 419 -7.72 -3.87 40.34
CA ASN A 419 -6.75 -4.08 41.40
C ASN A 419 -5.73 -5.11 40.86
N VAL A 420 -4.71 -4.61 40.14
CA VAL A 420 -3.78 -5.34 39.25
C VAL A 420 -3.20 -6.61 39.88
N ASN A 421 -3.10 -6.67 41.22
CA ASN A 421 -2.56 -7.80 41.95
C ASN A 421 -3.45 -9.07 41.94
N ASN A 422 -4.78 -8.95 41.88
CA ASN A 422 -5.68 -10.12 41.95
C ASN A 422 -5.91 -10.80 40.59
N VAL A 423 -5.88 -10.05 39.50
CA VAL A 423 -6.13 -10.60 38.16
C VAL A 423 -4.89 -11.28 37.58
N LEU A 424 -3.69 -10.78 37.87
CA LEU A 424 -2.44 -11.44 37.48
C LEU A 424 -2.22 -12.77 38.22
N SER A 425 -2.72 -12.92 39.46
CA SER A 425 -2.71 -14.20 40.17
C SER A 425 -3.76 -15.18 39.63
N ASP A 426 -4.94 -14.70 39.25
CA ASP A 426 -6.00 -15.54 38.67
C ASP A 426 -5.64 -16.02 37.25
N ILE A 427 -4.98 -15.20 36.44
CA ILE A 427 -4.53 -15.59 35.08
C ILE A 427 -3.34 -16.57 35.14
N LYS A 428 -2.43 -16.41 36.12
CA LYS A 428 -1.30 -17.33 36.31
C LYS A 428 -1.71 -18.75 36.72
N ASN A 429 -2.91 -18.90 37.29
CA ASN A 429 -3.38 -20.16 37.84
C ASN A 429 -4.36 -20.91 36.92
N LYS A 430 -4.66 -20.37 35.73
CA LYS A 430 -5.60 -20.98 34.77
C LYS A 430 -4.90 -21.67 33.62
N SER A 431 -5.49 -22.76 33.13
CA SER A 431 -4.97 -23.48 31.96
C SER A 431 -5.27 -22.72 30.66
N ILE A 432 -4.57 -23.09 29.58
CA ILE A 432 -4.78 -22.48 28.26
C ILE A 432 -6.21 -22.76 27.77
N GLU A 433 -6.79 -23.91 28.07
CA GLU A 433 -8.19 -24.24 27.77
C GLU A 433 -9.18 -23.32 28.51
N GLU A 434 -8.94 -23.01 29.79
CA GLU A 434 -9.80 -22.13 30.59
C GLU A 434 -9.73 -20.65 30.16
N LEU A 435 -8.58 -20.23 29.63
CA LEU A 435 -8.42 -18.90 29.03
C LEU A 435 -9.11 -18.80 27.66
N ILE A 436 -9.18 -19.90 26.91
CA ILE A 436 -9.93 -20.02 25.65
C ILE A 436 -11.45 -19.99 25.91
N ASP A 437 -11.93 -20.67 26.95
CA ASP A 437 -13.35 -20.64 27.35
C ASP A 437 -13.81 -19.25 27.83
N MET A 438 -12.92 -18.45 28.41
CA MET A 438 -13.20 -17.04 28.74
C MET A 438 -13.27 -16.13 27.51
N LEU A 439 -12.73 -16.58 26.38
CA LEU A 439 -12.64 -15.82 25.13
C LEU A 439 -13.78 -16.14 24.15
N GLU A 440 -14.75 -16.99 24.50
CA GLU A 440 -15.87 -17.32 23.62
C GLU A 440 -17.24 -16.94 24.20
N VAL A 441 -17.94 -16.03 23.50
CA VAL A 441 -19.16 -16.46 22.80
C VAL A 441 -19.20 -15.80 21.40
N PRO A 442 -19.17 -16.61 20.32
CA PRO A 442 -19.38 -16.17 18.95
C PRO A 442 -20.73 -15.44 18.74
N THR A 443 -20.73 -14.47 17.83
CA THR A 443 -21.89 -13.69 17.40
C THR A 443 -23.10 -14.53 16.95
N GLN A 444 -22.86 -15.74 16.44
CA GLN A 444 -23.92 -16.63 15.95
C GLN A 444 -24.61 -17.45 17.06
N LEU A 445 -23.92 -17.74 18.17
CA LEU A 445 -24.52 -18.45 19.31
C LEU A 445 -25.41 -17.52 20.14
N ARG A 446 -25.07 -16.22 20.22
CA ARG A 446 -25.86 -15.24 20.98
C ARG A 446 -27.27 -15.02 20.40
N MET A 447 -27.47 -15.26 19.11
CA MET A 447 -28.80 -15.19 18.48
C MET A 447 -29.68 -16.41 18.81
N HIS A 448 -29.09 -17.59 19.02
CA HIS A 448 -29.84 -18.81 19.35
C HIS A 448 -30.26 -18.88 20.83
N PHE A 449 -29.55 -18.20 21.73
CA PHE A 449 -29.87 -18.20 23.16
C PHE A 449 -31.03 -17.25 23.56
N ASN A 450 -31.51 -16.40 22.65
CA ASN A 450 -32.57 -15.43 22.96
C ASN A 450 -33.99 -15.89 22.57
N GLU A 451 -34.17 -17.08 21.99
CA GLU A 451 -35.50 -17.55 21.58
C GLU A 451 -36.17 -18.54 22.54
N ASN A 452 -35.47 -19.12 23.51
CA ASN A 452 -36.07 -20.13 24.40
C ASN A 452 -35.92 -19.83 25.89
N GLY A 453 -36.97 -19.21 26.44
CA GLY A 453 -37.59 -19.63 27.71
C GLY A 453 -36.79 -19.53 29.03
N LYS A 454 -37.19 -18.54 29.85
CA LYS A 454 -37.29 -18.56 31.32
C LYS A 454 -36.40 -19.58 32.08
N THR A 455 -35.26 -19.12 32.60
CA THR A 455 -34.75 -19.59 33.90
C THR A 455 -34.22 -18.42 34.71
N SER A 456 -34.72 -18.30 35.93
CA SER A 456 -34.35 -17.29 36.92
C SER A 456 -33.05 -17.71 37.59
N TYR A 457 -31.97 -16.93 37.39
CA TYR A 457 -30.80 -16.98 38.26
C TYR A 457 -30.74 -15.71 39.11
N LYS A 458 -30.72 -15.95 40.43
CA LYS A 458 -30.63 -14.96 41.49
C LYS A 458 -29.37 -14.10 41.34
N HIS A 459 -29.60 -12.81 41.56
CA HIS A 459 -28.66 -11.70 41.63
C HIS A 459 -27.40 -12.01 42.48
N MET A 460 -26.24 -12.11 41.84
CA MET A 460 -24.93 -11.87 42.48
C MET A 460 -24.06 -11.01 41.56
N THR A 461 -23.52 -9.94 42.13
CA THR A 461 -22.66 -8.89 41.54
C THR A 461 -23.32 -7.94 40.52
N GLN A 462 -23.85 -6.86 41.08
CA GLN A 462 -24.04 -5.56 40.43
C GLN A 462 -22.67 -4.86 40.20
N LEU A 463 -21.65 -5.61 39.73
CA LEU A 463 -20.44 -5.00 39.20
C LEU A 463 -20.77 -4.48 37.81
N ASN A 464 -20.26 -3.29 37.51
CA ASN A 464 -20.41 -2.56 36.28
C ASN A 464 -19.68 -3.26 35.11
N VAL A 465 -19.76 -4.58 34.98
CA VAL A 465 -18.99 -5.40 34.02
C VAL A 465 -19.23 -4.92 32.60
N SER A 466 -20.46 -4.53 32.25
CA SER A 466 -20.75 -3.90 30.95
C SER A 466 -20.03 -2.56 30.77
N LYS A 467 -20.06 -1.66 31.76
CA LYS A 467 -19.30 -0.38 31.67
C LYS A 467 -17.80 -0.58 31.74
N LEU A 468 -17.33 -1.59 32.46
CA LEU A 468 -15.93 -2.01 32.56
C LEU A 468 -15.44 -2.49 31.19
N PHE A 469 -16.20 -3.39 30.56
CA PHE A 469 -15.98 -3.87 29.21
C PHE A 469 -16.01 -2.70 28.24
N ASP A 470 -17.11 -1.93 28.16
CA ASP A 470 -17.22 -0.77 27.25
C ASP A 470 -16.10 0.29 27.45
N SER A 471 -15.66 0.50 28.69
CA SER A 471 -14.56 1.41 28.99
C SER A 471 -13.20 0.86 28.56
N LEU A 472 -12.97 -0.45 28.62
CA LEU A 472 -11.70 -1.05 28.19
C LEU A 472 -11.69 -1.37 26.69
N THR A 473 -12.86 -1.67 26.10
CA THR A 473 -13.03 -2.12 24.72
C THR A 473 -12.50 -1.10 23.71
N PHE A 474 -12.81 0.20 23.87
CA PHE A 474 -12.29 1.20 22.93
C PHE A 474 -10.75 1.29 22.94
N PRO A 475 -10.08 1.59 24.07
CA PRO A 475 -8.62 1.68 24.07
C PRO A 475 -7.94 0.35 23.75
N ALA A 476 -8.50 -0.78 24.20
CA ALA A 476 -7.91 -2.10 23.93
C ALA A 476 -8.00 -2.49 22.45
N LEU A 477 -9.17 -2.37 21.82
CA LEU A 477 -9.32 -2.66 20.38
C LEU A 477 -8.47 -1.72 19.54
N THR A 478 -8.42 -0.43 19.89
CA THR A 478 -7.63 0.55 19.15
C THR A 478 -6.13 0.27 19.29
N SER A 479 -5.65 -0.06 20.50
CA SER A 479 -4.26 -0.49 20.73
C SER A 479 -3.91 -1.78 19.97
N LEU A 480 -4.83 -2.74 19.89
CA LEU A 480 -4.63 -3.98 19.15
C LEU A 480 -4.47 -3.72 17.64
N VAL A 481 -5.30 -2.85 17.07
CA VAL A 481 -5.17 -2.44 15.65
C VAL A 481 -3.84 -1.73 15.43
N ILE A 482 -3.46 -0.78 16.29
CA ILE A 482 -2.17 -0.08 16.19
C ILE A 482 -1.01 -1.08 16.22
N ALA A 483 -0.99 -2.00 17.19
CA ALA A 483 0.04 -3.02 17.29
C ALA A 483 0.08 -3.92 16.04
N GLY A 484 -1.08 -4.33 15.53
CA GLY A 484 -1.21 -5.07 14.27
C GLY A 484 -0.61 -4.32 13.08
N SER A 485 -0.87 -3.01 12.97
CA SER A 485 -0.30 -2.16 11.92
C SER A 485 1.22 -2.08 11.98
N TYR A 486 1.80 -1.94 13.18
CA TYR A 486 3.27 -1.94 13.38
C TYR A 486 3.91 -3.29 13.04
N LEU A 487 3.25 -4.40 13.39
CA LEU A 487 3.74 -5.73 13.04
C LEU A 487 3.66 -5.96 11.52
N GLY A 488 2.55 -5.56 10.90
CA GLY A 488 2.34 -5.66 9.45
C GLY A 488 3.36 -4.85 8.65
N SER A 489 3.63 -3.61 9.06
CA SER A 489 4.63 -2.75 8.39
C SER A 489 6.04 -3.33 8.51
N THR A 490 6.40 -3.80 9.71
CA THR A 490 7.68 -4.46 9.96
C THR A 490 7.79 -5.70 9.08
N TYR A 491 6.76 -6.56 9.05
CA TYR A 491 6.77 -7.74 8.18
C TYR A 491 6.98 -7.37 6.70
N ALA A 492 6.24 -6.38 6.19
CA ALA A 492 6.34 -5.92 4.80
C ALA A 492 7.74 -5.38 4.45
N ILE A 493 8.35 -4.58 5.34
CA ILE A 493 9.69 -4.01 5.14
C ILE A 493 10.79 -5.09 5.19
N TYR A 494 10.66 -6.08 6.08
CA TYR A 494 11.73 -7.04 6.33
C TYR A 494 11.63 -8.32 5.49
N ARG A 495 10.49 -8.58 4.81
CA ARG A 495 10.24 -9.80 4.01
C ARG A 495 11.33 -10.07 2.97
N ASN A 496 11.80 -9.05 2.25
CA ASN A 496 12.72 -9.21 1.12
C ASN A 496 14.19 -8.94 1.47
N ARG A 497 14.54 -8.81 2.75
CA ARG A 497 15.90 -8.43 3.19
C ARG A 497 16.96 -9.45 2.79
N ASN A 498 16.62 -10.74 2.74
CA ASN A 498 17.54 -11.78 2.29
C ASN A 498 17.94 -11.60 0.81
N LEU A 499 16.97 -11.24 -0.05
CA LEU A 499 17.24 -10.94 -1.46
C LEU A 499 18.09 -9.68 -1.59
N LEU A 500 17.72 -8.60 -0.88
CA LEU A 500 18.47 -7.33 -0.89
C LEU A 500 19.92 -7.53 -0.45
N SER A 501 20.16 -8.26 0.65
CA SER A 501 21.50 -8.59 1.12
C SER A 501 22.28 -9.46 0.13
N SER A 502 21.62 -10.40 -0.56
CA SER A 502 22.29 -11.19 -1.59
C SER A 502 22.66 -10.35 -2.80
N LEU A 503 21.80 -9.42 -3.21
CA LEU A 503 22.04 -8.53 -4.34
C LEU A 503 23.16 -7.53 -4.03
N SER A 504 23.15 -6.92 -2.84
CA SER A 504 24.22 -6.01 -2.39
C SER A 504 25.60 -6.68 -2.39
N LYS A 505 25.67 -7.95 -1.94
CA LYS A 505 26.91 -8.74 -2.03
C LYS A 505 27.37 -8.95 -3.47
N ASN A 506 26.46 -9.29 -4.39
CA ASN A 506 26.81 -9.48 -5.80
C ASN A 506 27.29 -8.17 -6.46
N LEU A 507 26.75 -7.04 -6.02
CA LEU A 507 27.09 -5.71 -6.53
C LEU A 507 28.31 -5.07 -5.83
N ASN A 508 28.87 -5.71 -4.79
CA ASN A 508 29.90 -5.15 -3.92
C ASN A 508 29.51 -3.78 -3.31
N LYS A 509 28.25 -3.64 -2.86
CA LYS A 509 27.65 -2.40 -2.36
C LYS A 509 27.18 -2.50 -0.91
#